data_AF-G7WFC9-F1
#
_entry.id   AF-G7WFC9-F1
#
_cell.length_a   1.000
_cell.length_b   1.000
_cell.length_c   1.000
_cell.angle_alpha   90.00
_cell.angle_beta   90.00
_cell.angle_gamma   90.00
#
_symmetry.space_group_name_H-M   'P 1'
#
loop_
_entity.id
_entity.type
_entity.pdbx_description
1 polymer ?
#
loop_
_entity_poly.entity_id
_entity_poly.type
_entity_poly.pdbx_seq_one_letter_code
_entity_poly.pdbx_strand_id
1 'polypeptide(L)' 'METQTIEELIYNETKRRLELMEQADYEFPKTIGKGDVLAIIVSITVCILLIALCMIGVIQ' A
#
# COMPACT_ATOMS: atom_id res chain seq x y z
N MET A 1 -4.61 21.48 31.33
CA MET A 1 -4.89 20.77 30.08
C MET A 1 -3.79 21.20 29.13
N GLU A 2 -2.72 20.41 29.00
CA GLU A 2 -1.60 20.76 28.13
C GLU A 2 -2.13 20.86 26.69
N THR A 3 -2.17 22.08 26.15
CA THR A 3 -2.33 22.31 24.73
C THR A 3 -0.99 22.02 24.08
N GLN A 4 -0.61 20.74 23.99
CA GLN A 4 0.55 20.35 23.19
C GLN A 4 0.29 20.87 21.77
N THR A 5 1.19 21.71 21.28
CA THR A 5 1.07 22.28 19.94
C THR A 5 1.24 21.14 18.93
N ILE A 6 0.59 21.25 17.77
CA ILE A 6 0.68 20.24 16.71
C ILE A 6 2.14 19.94 16.35
N GLU A 7 3.00 20.95 16.39
CA GLU A 7 4.44 20.83 16.19
C GLU A 7 5.10 19.89 17.20
N GLU A 8 4.75 19.98 18.48
CA GLU A 8 5.28 19.13 19.52
C GLU A 8 4.83 17.67 19.33
N LEU A 9 3.58 17.45 18.94
CA LEU A 9 3.08 16.11 18.59
C LEU A 9 3.81 15.51 17.40
N ILE A 10 4.00 16.27 16.33
CA ILE A 10 4.73 15.83 15.13
C ILE A 10 6.18 15.49 15.48
N TYR A 11 6.83 16.35 16.27
CA TYR A 11 8.22 16.15 16.65
C TYR A 11 8.39 14.88 17.51
N ASN A 12 7.46 14.66 18.44
CA ASN A 12 7.47 13.50 19.31
C ASN A 12 7.20 12.19 18.52
N GLU A 13 6.24 12.19 17.60
CA GLU A 13 6.00 11.04 16.72
C GLU A 13 7.20 10.74 15.82
N THR A 14 7.83 11.79 15.27
CA THR A 14 9.00 11.67 14.40
C THR A 14 10.18 11.04 15.14
N LYS A 15 10.48 11.53 16.35
CA LYS A 15 11.50 10.93 17.22
C LYS A 15 11.23 9.45 17.50
N ARG A 16 9.99 9.13 17.89
CA ARG A 16 9.58 7.75 18.16
C ARG A 16 9.76 6.85 16.94
N ARG A 17 9.43 7.31 15.74
CA ARG A 17 9.64 6.51 14.51
C ARG A 17 11.11 6.37 14.17
N LEU A 18 11.93 7.39 14.43
CA LEU A 18 13.37 7.34 14.18
C LEU A 18 14.06 6.33 15.10
N GLU A 19 13.70 6.31 16.38
CA GLU A 19 14.18 5.33 17.36
C GLU A 19 13.80 3.90 16.96
N LEU A 20 12.59 3.70 16.44
CA LEU A 20 12.16 2.41 15.91
C LEU A 20 12.97 2.00 14.67
N MET A 21 13.25 2.94 13.75
CA MET A 21 14.06 2.70 12.55
C MET A 21 15.53 2.41 12.84
N GLU A 22 16.04 2.83 14.00
CA GLU A 22 17.41 2.58 14.44
C GLU A 22 17.61 1.14 14.96
N GLN A 23 16.54 0.41 15.24
CA GLN A 23 16.59 -0.98 15.67
C GLN A 23 17.04 -1.90 14.52
N ALA A 24 17.96 -2.82 14.81
CA ALA A 24 18.54 -3.71 13.81
C ALA A 24 17.52 -4.69 13.19
N ASP A 25 16.39 -4.91 13.88
CA ASP A 25 15.26 -5.75 13.48
C ASP A 25 14.08 -4.96 12.91
N TYR A 26 14.24 -3.65 12.66
CA TYR A 26 13.19 -2.85 12.06
C TYR A 26 12.96 -3.23 10.59
N GLU A 27 11.86 -3.92 10.32
CA GLU A 27 11.41 -4.18 8.95
C GLU A 27 10.72 -2.95 8.37
N PHE A 28 11.37 -2.29 7.40
CA PHE A 28 10.71 -1.26 6.62
C PHE A 28 9.48 -1.85 5.91
N PRO A 29 8.38 -1.08 5.79
CA PRO A 29 7.18 -1.53 5.11
C PRO A 29 7.55 -2.05 3.73
N LYS A 30 7.13 -3.29 3.48
CA LYS A 30 7.48 -4.03 2.26
C LYS A 30 7.03 -3.24 1.04
N THR A 31 7.98 -2.93 0.16
CA THR A 31 7.67 -2.36 -1.15
C THR A 31 6.80 -3.33 -1.94
N ILE A 32 5.96 -2.82 -2.84
CA ILE A 32 5.08 -3.63 -3.70
C ILE A 32 5.91 -4.79 -4.28
N GLY A 33 5.54 -6.00 -3.90
CA GLY A 33 6.32 -7.19 -4.22
C GLY A 33 6.08 -7.63 -5.66
N LYS A 34 6.99 -8.45 -6.20
CA LYS A 34 6.80 -9.08 -7.53
C LYS A 34 5.48 -9.87 -7.61
N GLY A 35 5.04 -10.46 -6.50
CA GLY A 35 3.77 -11.17 -6.40
C GLY A 35 2.55 -10.25 -6.51
N ASP A 36 2.61 -9.07 -5.89
CA ASP A 36 1.53 -8.07 -5.97
C ASP A 36 1.40 -7.53 -7.40
N VAL A 37 2.53 -7.26 -8.06
CA VAL A 37 2.56 -6.84 -9.46
C VAL A 37 1.95 -7.92 -10.37
N LEU A 38 2.30 -9.19 -10.15
CA LEU A 38 1.73 -10.29 -10.92
C LEU A 38 0.21 -10.39 -10.73
N ALA A 39 -0.28 -10.27 -9.49
CA ALA A 39 -1.70 -10.31 -9.17
C ALA A 39 -2.47 -9.15 -9.85
N ILE A 40 -1.89 -7.95 -9.86
CA ILE A 40 -2.45 -6.78 -10.56
C ILE A 40 -2.51 -7.02 -12.08
N ILE A 41 -1.46 -7.57 -12.68
CA ILE A 41 -1.44 -7.85 -14.13
C ILE A 41 -2.49 -8.90 -14.51
N VAL A 42 -2.61 -9.96 -13.71
CA VAL A 42 -3.61 -11.02 -13.95
C VAL A 42 -5.02 -10.45 -13.81
N SER A 43 -5.30 -9.65 -12.79
CA SER A 43 -6.64 -9.07 -12.60
C SER A 43 -7.04 -8.15 -13.75
N ILE A 44 -6.14 -7.28 -14.22
CA ILE A 44 -6.37 -6.42 -15.38
C ILE A 44 -6.67 -7.27 -16.63
N THR A 45 -5.88 -8.33 -16.85
CA THR A 45 -6.05 -9.21 -18.01
C THR A 45 -7.40 -9.91 -18.02
N VAL A 46 -7.84 -10.42 -16.86
CA VAL A 46 -9.16 -11.05 -16.70
C VAL A 46 -10.28 -10.03 -16.97
N CYS A 47 -10.17 -8.82 -16.44
CA CYS A 47 -11.16 -7.77 -16.69
C CYS A 47 -11.29 -7.45 -18.19
N ILE A 48 -10.17 -7.30 -18.90
CA ILE A 48 -10.19 -7.05 -20.35
C ILE A 48 -10.85 -8.20 -21.11
N LEU A 49 -10.54 -9.45 -20.76
CA LEU A 49 -11.16 -10.63 -21.35
C LEU A 49 -12.67 -10.66 -21.11
N LEU A 50 -13.12 -10.39 -19.88
CA LEU A 50 -14.54 -10.35 -19.55
C LEU A 50 -15.27 -9.26 -20.35
N ILE A 51 -14.69 -8.06 -20.45
CA ILE A 51 -15.26 -6.96 -21.25
C ILE A 51 -15.37 -7.37 -22.72
N ALA A 52 -14.33 -8.00 -23.29
CA ALA A 52 -14.36 -8.50 -24.66
C ALA A 52 -15.45 -9.56 -24.87
N LEU A 53 -15.60 -10.51 -23.95
CA LEU A 53 -16.64 -11.55 -24.00
C LEU A 53 -18.05 -10.97 -23.92
N CYS A 54 -18.26 -9.94 -23.09
CA CYS A 54 -19.53 -9.20 -23.04
C CYS A 54 -19.81 -8.48 -24.36
N MET A 55 -18.81 -7.85 -24.99
CA MET A 55 -18.97 -7.16 -26.27
C MET A 55 -19.28 -8.11 -27.44
N ILE A 56 -18.74 -9.34 -27.42
CA ILE A 56 -19.00 -10.36 -28.45
C ILE A 56 -20.36 -11.04 -28.24
N GLY A 57 -21.07 -10.74 -27.15
CA GLY A 57 -22.39 -11.33 -26.85
C GLY A 57 -22.32 -12.79 -26.42
N VAL A 58 -21.13 -13.26 -25.97
CA VAL A 58 -20.92 -14.64 -25.50
C VAL A 58 -21.47 -14.83 -24.08
N ILE A 59 -21.51 -13.75 -23.29
CA ILE A 59 -22.08 -13.72 -21.93
C ILE A 59 -23.30 -12.78 -22.00
N GLN A 60 -24.49 -13.36 -21.83
CA GLN A 60 -25.79 -12.66 -21.81
C GLN A 60 -26.26 -12.38 -20.39
#